data_AF-A0AA92VTN3-F1
#
_entry.id   AF-A0AA92VTN3-F1
#
_cell.length_a   1.000
_cell.length_b   1.000
_cell.length_c   1.000
_cell.angle_alpha   90.00
_cell.angle_beta   90.00
_cell.angle_gamma   90.00
#
_symmetry.space_group_name_H-M   'P 1'
#
loop_
_entity.id
_entity.type
_entity.pdbx_description
1 polymer ?
#
loop_
_entity_poly.entity_id
_entity_poly.type
_entity_poly.pdbx_seq_one_letter_code
_entity_poly.pdbx_strand_id
1 'polypeptide(L)'
;MCDAWSISIFVGFDFHSVDALRLKSRKELLTLLYRKLLILRIYSVLFDGIKKLPAEYVGMKKELLLQWMAESQMLEKVNVRLNDAAIQVSEWFRKKGFRTCILKGQGNALMYPNPYSRTPGDIDIWVEGEDKRVISFVRSISPHEKACYHHIEFPSYKGVEVEVHYRPSFLLCFWHNRKLQKYYERVKEQQFSHRVMLGEQGEIAIPTAEFNLIFQLTHIYSHLMNEGIGLRQLVDYYYVLCDFYKVYQKSSKTHPSSLTLKGGSTAFPKPLSPQGTGDVTAPPRRSEPLRSKDGGPKRSSPDSAGWDRRDAIGDMTSATASTDSSETAARSSSTAIDRVQKELKELGLWKFAGGIMYIMQEVFGMPASRLIVPPNEKYGKFVLNEVLEAGNFGRHDARNRFGRSQLGHNLQRIYRDIRLVKFFSAEALCEPLFRTWHFFWRLKYKK
;
A
#
# COMPACT_ATOMS: atom_id res chain seq x y z
N MET A 1 0.01 -23.11 27.78
CA MET A 1 -1.09 -22.46 27.01
C MET A 1 -0.57 -21.09 26.62
N CYS A 2 -0.69 -20.65 25.37
CA CYS A 2 -0.42 -19.24 25.04
C CYS A 2 -1.60 -18.37 25.49
N ASP A 3 -1.33 -17.15 25.94
CA ASP A 3 -2.31 -16.19 26.41
C ASP A 3 -2.33 -14.96 25.47
N ALA A 4 -2.96 -13.85 25.91
CA ALA A 4 -3.10 -12.66 25.08
C ALA A 4 -1.77 -11.92 24.85
N TRP A 5 -0.79 -12.06 25.75
CA TRP A 5 0.52 -11.43 25.63
C TRP A 5 1.30 -11.95 24.43
N SER A 6 1.27 -13.27 24.19
CA SER A 6 2.02 -13.90 23.10
C SER A 6 1.70 -13.27 21.74
N ILE A 7 0.41 -13.06 21.43
CA ILE A 7 -0.03 -12.53 20.13
C ILE A 7 0.18 -11.02 19.98
N SER A 8 0.24 -10.24 21.07
CA SER A 8 0.63 -8.83 21.02
C SER A 8 2.04 -8.66 20.43
N ILE A 9 2.97 -9.52 20.86
CA ILE A 9 4.38 -9.46 20.48
C ILE A 9 4.58 -10.02 19.06
N PHE A 10 3.82 -11.04 18.65
CA PHE A 10 3.95 -11.66 17.32
C PHE A 10 3.57 -10.76 16.12
N VAL A 11 2.92 -9.62 16.33
CA VAL A 11 2.64 -8.62 15.27
C VAL A 11 3.39 -7.29 15.52
N GLY A 12 4.10 -7.16 16.65
CA GLY A 12 4.87 -5.96 16.99
C GLY A 12 4.02 -4.80 17.52
N PHE A 13 3.07 -5.08 18.43
CA PHE A 13 2.30 -4.06 19.14
C PHE A 13 2.71 -3.92 20.62
N ASP A 14 2.92 -2.66 21.00
CA ASP A 14 2.81 -2.17 22.37
C ASP A 14 1.31 -2.01 22.73
N PHE A 15 0.95 -2.29 23.98
CA PHE A 15 -0.43 -2.43 24.47
C PHE A 15 -0.74 -1.62 25.73
N HIS A 16 0.13 -0.70 26.15
CA HIS A 16 0.02 0.07 27.40
C HIS A 16 -1.22 0.99 27.54
N SER A 17 -2.18 1.02 26.60
CA SER A 17 -3.28 2.01 26.58
C SER A 17 -4.65 1.49 26.09
N VAL A 18 -4.99 0.21 26.25
CA VAL A 18 -6.30 -0.33 25.80
C VAL A 18 -7.00 -1.15 26.90
N ASP A 19 -8.13 -0.63 27.39
CA ASP A 19 -8.95 -1.25 28.43
C ASP A 19 -9.52 -2.63 28.04
N ALA A 20 -9.59 -3.53 29.01
CA ALA A 20 -9.90 -4.93 28.79
C ALA A 20 -11.37 -5.29 29.07
N LEU A 21 -12.25 -5.25 28.06
CA LEU A 21 -13.65 -5.70 28.21
C LEU A 21 -14.26 -6.42 26.99
N ARG A 22 -14.92 -7.55 27.27
CA ARG A 22 -15.98 -8.23 26.48
C ARG A 22 -15.68 -8.70 25.04
N LEU A 23 -15.14 -9.92 24.94
CA LEU A 23 -15.67 -10.96 24.05
C LEU A 23 -15.50 -12.35 24.69
N LYS A 24 -16.51 -13.22 24.60
CA LYS A 24 -16.80 -14.25 25.63
C LYS A 24 -15.73 -15.36 25.79
N SER A 25 -14.80 -15.49 24.85
CA SER A 25 -13.60 -16.32 25.01
C SER A 25 -12.44 -15.87 24.08
N ARG A 26 -11.86 -14.68 24.33
CA ARG A 26 -10.67 -14.15 23.59
C ARG A 26 -9.59 -15.23 23.37
N LYS A 27 -9.34 -16.07 24.38
CA LYS A 27 -8.36 -17.19 24.36
C LYS A 27 -8.70 -18.29 23.34
N GLU A 28 -9.97 -18.60 23.11
CA GLU A 28 -10.38 -19.61 22.12
C GLU A 28 -10.29 -19.07 20.69
N LEU A 29 -10.73 -17.82 20.47
CA LEU A 29 -10.58 -17.15 19.18
C LEU A 29 -9.09 -17.04 18.78
N LEU A 30 -8.24 -16.61 19.71
CA LEU A 30 -6.78 -16.57 19.51
C LEU A 30 -6.19 -17.97 19.29
N THR A 31 -6.67 -19.00 19.99
CA THR A 31 -6.21 -20.40 19.78
C THR A 31 -6.63 -20.95 18.42
N LEU A 32 -7.84 -20.62 17.95
CA LEU A 32 -8.35 -21.02 16.63
C LEU A 32 -7.58 -20.29 15.51
N LEU A 33 -7.33 -18.98 15.68
CA LEU A 33 -6.49 -18.19 14.79
C LEU A 33 -5.06 -18.72 14.76
N TYR A 34 -4.44 -19.02 15.91
CA TYR A 34 -3.10 -19.59 16.00
C TYR A 34 -3.00 -20.96 15.29
N ARG A 35 -3.97 -21.85 15.52
CA ARG A 35 -4.06 -23.15 14.83
C ARG A 35 -4.27 -22.99 13.32
N LYS A 36 -4.98 -21.96 12.85
CA LYS A 36 -5.13 -21.68 11.41
C LYS A 36 -3.92 -20.94 10.82
N LEU A 37 -3.25 -20.06 11.54
CA LEU A 37 -2.00 -19.39 11.14
C LEU A 37 -0.89 -20.42 10.83
N LEU A 38 -0.75 -21.43 11.68
CA LEU A 38 0.09 -22.62 11.49
C LEU A 38 -0.17 -23.32 10.13
N ILE A 39 -1.42 -23.39 9.68
CA ILE A 39 -1.83 -24.03 8.42
C ILE A 39 -1.67 -23.09 7.21
N LEU A 40 -1.65 -21.77 7.44
CA LEU A 40 -1.75 -20.74 6.40
C LEU A 40 -0.39 -20.15 5.97
N ARG A 41 0.73 -20.81 6.31
CA ARG A 41 2.12 -20.47 5.92
C ARG A 41 2.62 -19.08 6.36
N ILE A 42 1.98 -18.46 7.35
CA ILE A 42 2.41 -17.15 7.92
C ILE A 42 3.42 -17.36 9.07
N TYR A 43 4.01 -18.56 9.18
CA TYR A 43 4.90 -18.95 10.28
C TYR A 43 6.16 -18.07 10.36
N SER A 44 6.73 -17.58 9.26
CA SER A 44 7.97 -16.78 9.30
C SER A 44 7.76 -15.39 9.91
N VAL A 45 6.59 -14.78 9.70
CA VAL A 45 6.20 -13.53 10.37
C VAL A 45 6.08 -13.76 11.88
N LEU A 46 5.47 -14.87 12.29
CA LEU A 46 5.38 -15.25 13.70
C LEU A 46 6.75 -15.59 14.29
N PHE A 47 7.62 -16.25 13.51
CA PHE A 47 8.99 -16.62 13.89
C PHE A 47 9.87 -15.37 14.08
N ASP A 48 9.73 -14.35 13.24
CA ASP A 48 10.35 -13.04 13.46
C ASP A 48 9.79 -12.27 14.67
N GLY A 49 8.59 -12.63 15.13
CA GLY A 49 8.09 -12.24 16.46
C GLY A 49 8.75 -13.04 17.59
N ILE A 50 8.85 -14.36 17.44
CA ILE A 50 9.48 -15.27 18.42
C ILE A 50 10.97 -14.92 18.64
N LYS A 51 11.72 -14.58 17.58
CA LYS A 51 13.12 -14.10 17.66
C LYS A 51 13.31 -12.88 18.57
N LYS A 52 12.25 -12.15 18.91
CA LYS A 52 12.27 -10.93 19.75
C LYS A 52 11.79 -11.18 21.18
N LEU A 53 11.30 -12.38 21.50
CA LEU A 53 10.95 -12.76 22.87
C LEU A 53 12.22 -13.10 23.67
N PRO A 54 12.34 -12.69 24.94
CA PRO A 54 13.27 -13.32 25.87
C PRO A 54 12.99 -14.83 25.95
N ALA A 55 14.05 -15.64 26.09
CA ALA A 55 13.98 -17.09 25.90
C ALA A 55 12.95 -17.79 26.82
N GLU A 56 12.77 -17.27 28.04
CA GLU A 56 11.77 -17.72 29.03
C GLU A 56 10.31 -17.63 28.54
N TYR A 57 9.98 -16.65 27.68
CA TYR A 57 8.64 -16.44 27.15
C TYR A 57 8.35 -17.20 25.85
N VAL A 58 9.37 -17.80 25.22
CA VAL A 58 9.20 -18.50 23.93
C VAL A 58 8.29 -19.73 24.05
N GLY A 59 8.41 -20.50 25.14
CA GLY A 59 7.49 -21.60 25.50
C GLY A 59 7.32 -22.74 24.48
N MET A 60 8.07 -22.75 23.38
CA MET A 60 7.98 -23.73 22.29
C MET A 60 8.97 -24.88 22.45
N LYS A 61 8.59 -26.06 21.96
CA LYS A 61 9.49 -27.21 21.84
C LYS A 61 10.64 -26.91 20.89
N LYS A 62 11.85 -27.37 21.22
CA LYS A 62 13.09 -27.13 20.46
C LYS A 62 12.97 -27.63 19.01
N GLU A 63 12.31 -28.77 18.82
CA GLU A 63 12.11 -29.41 17.51
C GLU A 63 11.25 -28.51 16.59
N LEU A 64 10.21 -27.90 17.15
CA LEU A 64 9.30 -27.00 16.43
C LEU A 64 9.98 -25.66 16.09
N LEU A 65 10.84 -25.14 16.99
CA LEU A 65 11.67 -23.96 16.72
C LEU A 65 12.67 -24.21 15.59
N LEU A 66 13.35 -25.37 15.60
CA LEU A 66 14.27 -25.78 14.52
C LEU A 66 13.53 -25.97 13.19
N GLN A 67 12.33 -26.55 13.21
CA GLN A 67 11.47 -26.65 12.02
C GLN A 67 11.11 -25.26 11.47
N TRP A 68 10.59 -24.35 12.30
CA TRP A 68 10.20 -23.00 11.85
C TRP A 68 11.40 -22.17 11.38
N MET A 69 12.59 -22.40 11.94
CA MET A 69 13.84 -21.81 11.47
C MET A 69 14.21 -22.30 10.06
N ALA A 70 14.20 -23.61 9.83
CA ALA A 70 14.50 -24.20 8.53
C ALA A 70 13.47 -23.81 7.46
N GLU A 71 12.18 -23.84 7.80
CA GLU A 71 11.10 -23.40 6.90
C GLU A 71 11.22 -21.90 6.56
N SER A 72 11.60 -21.04 7.52
CA SER A 72 11.79 -19.61 7.26
C SER A 72 13.01 -19.33 6.38
N GLN A 73 14.15 -19.99 6.62
CA GLN A 73 15.32 -19.87 5.73
C GLN A 73 15.04 -20.39 4.31
N MET A 74 14.11 -21.34 4.16
CA MET A 74 13.64 -21.75 2.84
C MET A 74 12.71 -20.71 2.22
N LEU A 75 11.82 -20.10 3.01
CA LEU A 75 10.92 -19.03 2.56
C LEU A 75 11.69 -17.80 2.08
N GLU A 76 12.77 -17.42 2.78
CA GLU A 76 13.67 -16.33 2.42
C GLU A 76 14.25 -16.54 1.00
N LYS A 77 14.73 -17.75 0.70
CA LYS A 77 15.24 -18.14 -0.63
C LYS A 77 14.16 -18.11 -1.72
N VAL A 78 12.93 -18.51 -1.40
CA VAL A 78 11.80 -18.41 -2.35
C VAL A 78 11.43 -16.95 -2.63
N ASN A 79 11.49 -16.07 -1.62
CA ASN A 79 11.26 -14.64 -1.82
C ASN A 79 12.35 -13.99 -2.68
N VAL A 80 13.63 -14.31 -2.48
CA VAL A 80 14.72 -13.86 -3.39
C VAL A 80 14.46 -14.29 -4.83
N ARG A 81 14.14 -15.56 -5.07
CA ARG A 81 13.79 -16.08 -6.41
C ARG A 81 12.56 -15.40 -7.02
N LEU A 82 11.58 -15.02 -6.19
CA LEU A 82 10.38 -14.33 -6.65
C LEU A 82 10.65 -12.84 -6.94
N ASN A 83 11.59 -12.20 -6.24
CA ASN A 83 12.07 -10.86 -6.60
C ASN A 83 12.74 -10.86 -7.98
N ASP A 84 13.67 -11.79 -8.21
CA ASP A 84 14.33 -11.99 -9.50
C ASP A 84 13.33 -12.17 -10.64
N ALA A 85 12.28 -12.96 -10.40
CA ALA A 85 11.21 -13.21 -11.36
C ALA A 85 10.35 -11.95 -11.62
N ALA A 86 9.93 -11.24 -10.57
CA ALA A 86 9.12 -10.02 -10.70
C ALA A 86 9.85 -8.89 -11.46
N ILE A 87 11.16 -8.75 -11.23
CA ILE A 87 12.03 -7.82 -11.97
C ILE A 87 12.14 -8.25 -13.43
N GLN A 88 12.53 -9.50 -13.70
CA GLN A 88 12.76 -9.98 -15.07
C GLN A 88 11.48 -10.01 -15.93
N VAL A 89 10.32 -10.37 -15.36
CA VAL A 89 9.03 -10.28 -16.06
C VAL A 89 8.65 -8.82 -16.34
N SER A 90 8.83 -7.92 -15.37
CA SER A 90 8.59 -6.48 -15.57
C SER A 90 9.46 -5.88 -16.67
N GLU A 91 10.76 -6.17 -16.67
CA GLU A 91 11.67 -5.73 -17.73
C GLU A 91 11.30 -6.32 -19.08
N TRP A 92 10.92 -7.59 -19.13
CA TRP A 92 10.57 -8.27 -20.37
C TRP A 92 9.34 -7.62 -21.03
N PHE A 93 8.29 -7.31 -20.26
CA PHE A 93 7.13 -6.56 -20.77
C PHE A 93 7.48 -5.12 -21.17
N ARG A 94 8.36 -4.43 -20.42
CA ARG A 94 8.87 -3.09 -20.78
C ARG A 94 9.64 -3.10 -22.11
N LYS A 95 10.49 -4.10 -22.33
CA LYS A 95 11.21 -4.34 -23.60
C LYS A 95 10.26 -4.71 -24.77
N LYS A 96 8.97 -4.93 -24.51
CA LYS A 96 7.91 -5.18 -25.49
C LYS A 96 6.92 -4.01 -25.65
N GLY A 97 7.22 -2.84 -25.08
CA GLY A 97 6.41 -1.62 -25.26
C GLY A 97 5.18 -1.52 -24.34
N PHE A 98 5.27 -2.07 -23.13
CA PHE A 98 4.25 -1.95 -22.09
C PHE A 98 4.84 -1.39 -20.80
N ARG A 99 4.22 -0.36 -20.21
CA ARG A 99 4.47 -0.04 -18.79
C ARG A 99 3.87 -1.14 -17.92
N THR A 100 4.49 -1.39 -16.77
CA THR A 100 4.11 -2.48 -15.85
C THR A 100 4.04 -1.95 -14.42
N CYS A 101 3.21 -2.59 -13.59
CA CYS A 101 3.12 -2.36 -12.15
C CYS A 101 2.82 -3.69 -11.46
N ILE A 102 3.66 -4.12 -10.52
CA ILE A 102 3.47 -5.36 -9.75
C ILE A 102 2.43 -5.09 -8.68
N LEU A 103 1.27 -5.73 -8.82
CA LEU A 103 0.20 -5.68 -7.85
C LEU A 103 0.51 -6.68 -6.72
N LYS A 104 0.09 -6.36 -5.49
CA LYS A 104 0.12 -7.27 -4.34
C LYS A 104 1.53 -7.88 -4.16
N GLY A 105 1.67 -9.21 -4.24
CA GLY A 105 2.93 -9.92 -4.43
C GLY A 105 4.12 -9.38 -3.61
N GLN A 106 5.23 -9.11 -4.30
CA GLN A 106 6.44 -8.55 -3.68
C GLN A 106 6.34 -7.04 -3.39
N GLY A 107 5.41 -6.31 -4.01
CA GLY A 107 5.12 -4.92 -3.62
C GLY A 107 4.59 -4.82 -2.19
N ASN A 108 3.76 -5.79 -1.76
CA ASN A 108 3.32 -5.91 -0.38
C ASN A 108 4.46 -6.36 0.56
N ALA A 109 5.40 -7.19 0.11
CA ALA A 109 6.49 -7.68 0.95
C ALA A 109 7.35 -6.54 1.51
N LEU A 110 7.63 -5.51 0.71
CA LEU A 110 8.39 -4.31 1.12
C LEU A 110 7.75 -3.55 2.30
N MET A 111 6.48 -3.80 2.62
CA MET A 111 5.75 -3.14 3.71
C MET A 111 5.90 -3.87 5.07
N TYR A 112 6.36 -5.12 5.04
CA TYR A 112 6.60 -5.96 6.22
C TYR A 112 7.91 -5.56 6.94
N PRO A 113 8.04 -5.79 8.25
CA PRO A 113 9.29 -5.56 8.99
C PRO A 113 10.48 -6.38 8.50
N ASN A 114 10.20 -7.55 7.91
CA ASN A 114 11.13 -8.35 7.13
C ASN A 114 10.40 -8.81 5.85
N PRO A 115 10.75 -8.28 4.66
CA PRO A 115 10.09 -8.66 3.41
C PRO A 115 10.18 -10.16 3.11
N TYR A 116 11.30 -10.79 3.47
CA TYR A 116 11.57 -12.20 3.18
C TYR A 116 10.76 -13.19 4.04
N SER A 117 10.07 -12.70 5.08
CA SER A 117 9.14 -13.49 5.91
C SER A 117 7.69 -13.47 5.43
N ARG A 118 7.35 -12.69 4.39
CA ARG A 118 6.03 -12.76 3.76
C ARG A 118 5.89 -14.06 2.98
N THR A 119 4.76 -14.75 3.08
CA THR A 119 4.50 -15.91 2.21
C THR A 119 4.39 -15.46 0.74
N PRO A 120 5.24 -15.96 -0.17
CA PRO A 120 5.16 -15.64 -1.60
C PRO A 120 3.94 -16.30 -2.25
N GLY A 121 3.69 -15.91 -3.50
CA GLY A 121 2.63 -16.47 -4.33
C GLY A 121 2.90 -16.20 -5.82
N ASP A 122 1.80 -16.07 -6.53
CA ASP A 122 1.60 -15.49 -7.85
C ASP A 122 2.32 -14.13 -8.06
N ILE A 123 2.72 -13.86 -9.32
CA ILE A 123 3.05 -12.51 -9.81
C ILE A 123 1.83 -11.93 -10.52
N ASP A 124 1.07 -11.10 -9.82
CA ASP A 124 0.06 -10.23 -10.42
C ASP A 124 0.75 -9.04 -11.11
N ILE A 125 0.89 -9.06 -12.45
CA ILE A 125 1.50 -7.95 -13.19
C ILE A 125 0.44 -7.15 -13.95
N TRP A 126 0.19 -5.90 -13.52
CA TRP A 126 -0.59 -4.95 -14.31
C TRP A 126 0.24 -4.48 -15.49
N VAL A 127 -0.29 -4.66 -16.69
CA VAL A 127 0.32 -4.33 -17.98
C VAL A 127 -0.53 -3.27 -18.68
N GLU A 128 0.09 -2.19 -19.14
CA GLU A 128 -0.64 -1.06 -19.71
C GLU A 128 -1.20 -1.35 -21.12
N GLY A 129 -2.52 -1.51 -21.22
CA GLY A 129 -3.23 -1.46 -22.49
C GLY A 129 -4.71 -1.80 -22.36
N GLU A 130 -5.47 -1.65 -23.45
CA GLU A 130 -6.81 -2.23 -23.55
C GLU A 130 -6.75 -3.75 -23.47
N ASP A 131 -7.82 -4.38 -22.94
CA ASP A 131 -8.01 -5.83 -22.85
C ASP A 131 -7.54 -6.55 -24.13
N LYS A 132 -8.01 -6.08 -25.30
CA LYS A 132 -7.68 -6.66 -26.61
C LYS A 132 -6.18 -6.65 -26.89
N ARG A 133 -5.51 -5.52 -26.65
CA ARG A 133 -4.06 -5.38 -26.90
C ARG A 133 -3.28 -6.37 -26.02
N VAL A 134 -3.62 -6.45 -24.74
CA VAL A 134 -2.92 -7.31 -23.77
C VAL A 134 -3.22 -8.80 -24.02
N ILE A 135 -4.49 -9.17 -24.22
CA ILE A 135 -4.91 -10.55 -24.53
C ILE A 135 -4.29 -11.04 -25.85
N SER A 136 -4.37 -10.25 -26.93
CA SER A 136 -3.79 -10.63 -28.23
C SER A 136 -2.26 -10.69 -28.18
N PHE A 137 -1.61 -9.81 -27.41
CA PHE A 137 -0.17 -9.89 -27.18
C PHE A 137 0.21 -11.19 -26.46
N VAL A 138 -0.41 -11.50 -25.31
CA VAL A 138 -0.16 -12.76 -24.57
C VAL A 138 -0.38 -13.99 -25.46
N ARG A 139 -1.46 -14.02 -26.23
CA ARG A 139 -1.77 -15.13 -27.14
C ARG A 139 -0.84 -15.28 -28.34
N SER A 140 -0.08 -14.24 -28.69
CA SER A 140 0.98 -14.35 -29.70
C SER A 140 2.22 -15.11 -29.19
N ILE A 141 2.32 -15.33 -27.88
CA ILE A 141 3.42 -16.07 -27.21
C ILE A 141 2.94 -17.42 -26.71
N SER A 142 1.75 -17.46 -26.09
CA SER A 142 1.11 -18.68 -25.60
C SER A 142 -0.32 -18.76 -26.14
N PRO A 143 -0.54 -19.48 -27.25
CA PRO A 143 -1.87 -19.75 -27.75
C PRO A 143 -2.71 -20.48 -26.68
N HIS A 144 -4.03 -20.21 -26.69
CA HIS A 144 -5.03 -20.82 -25.80
C HIS A 144 -5.09 -20.32 -24.33
N GLU A 145 -4.25 -19.37 -23.90
CA GLU A 145 -4.35 -18.79 -22.55
C GLU A 145 -5.73 -18.20 -22.24
N LYS A 146 -6.22 -18.46 -21.02
CA LYS A 146 -7.59 -18.12 -20.61
C LYS A 146 -7.65 -16.69 -20.06
N ALA A 147 -8.39 -15.84 -20.77
CA ALA A 147 -8.75 -14.51 -20.29
C ALA A 147 -9.98 -14.59 -19.37
N CYS A 148 -9.94 -13.88 -18.25
CA CYS A 148 -11.09 -13.60 -17.39
C CYS A 148 -11.50 -12.13 -17.55
N TYR A 149 -12.27 -11.54 -16.63
CA TYR A 149 -12.65 -10.13 -16.74
C TYR A 149 -11.46 -9.14 -16.54
N HIS A 150 -10.39 -9.55 -15.85
CA HIS A 150 -9.34 -8.62 -15.38
C HIS A 150 -7.88 -9.03 -15.66
N HIS A 151 -7.61 -10.34 -15.78
CA HIS A 151 -6.31 -10.89 -16.18
C HIS A 151 -6.45 -11.88 -17.35
N ILE A 152 -5.29 -12.28 -17.89
CA ILE A 152 -5.10 -13.50 -18.67
C ILE A 152 -3.99 -14.35 -18.01
N GLU A 153 -4.15 -15.67 -18.01
CA GLU A 153 -3.11 -16.63 -17.62
C GLU A 153 -1.83 -16.44 -18.49
N PHE A 154 -0.65 -16.73 -17.95
CA PHE A 154 0.63 -16.59 -18.67
C PHE A 154 1.61 -17.72 -18.30
N PRO A 155 2.47 -18.19 -19.23
CA PRO A 155 3.40 -19.27 -18.96
C PRO A 155 4.31 -19.00 -17.77
N SER A 156 4.46 -19.99 -16.88
CA SER A 156 5.17 -19.83 -15.61
C SER A 156 6.64 -19.42 -15.82
N TYR A 157 7.03 -18.25 -15.33
CA TYR A 157 8.39 -17.74 -15.51
C TYR A 157 9.34 -18.39 -14.50
N LYS A 158 10.27 -19.23 -14.97
CA LYS A 158 11.19 -20.02 -14.13
C LYS A 158 10.46 -20.80 -13.01
N GLY A 159 9.27 -21.33 -13.30
CA GLY A 159 8.45 -22.06 -12.33
C GLY A 159 7.71 -21.19 -11.30
N VAL A 160 7.53 -19.90 -11.59
CA VAL A 160 6.65 -18.97 -10.86
C VAL A 160 5.40 -18.70 -11.70
N GLU A 161 4.22 -18.76 -11.10
CA GLU A 161 2.94 -18.44 -11.76
C GLU A 161 2.80 -16.93 -11.98
N VAL A 162 2.29 -16.51 -13.15
CA VAL A 162 2.17 -15.11 -13.54
C VAL A 162 0.74 -14.85 -14.05
N GLU A 163 0.05 -13.89 -13.45
CA GLU A 163 -1.25 -13.38 -13.94
C GLU A 163 -1.04 -12.03 -14.61
N VAL A 164 -1.37 -11.93 -15.90
CA VAL A 164 -1.19 -10.70 -16.68
C VAL A 164 -2.47 -9.87 -16.63
N HIS A 165 -2.50 -8.90 -15.73
CA HIS A 165 -3.63 -7.99 -15.52
C HIS A 165 -3.67 -6.88 -16.57
N TYR A 166 -4.83 -6.68 -17.19
CA TYR A 166 -5.18 -5.42 -17.86
C TYR A 166 -6.05 -4.53 -16.94
N ARG A 167 -6.65 -5.10 -15.90
CA ARG A 167 -7.35 -4.39 -14.81
C ARG A 167 -6.85 -4.86 -13.45
N PRO A 168 -6.59 -3.96 -12.48
CA PRO A 168 -6.16 -4.37 -11.14
C PRO A 168 -7.16 -5.28 -10.42
N SER A 169 -8.44 -4.92 -10.42
CA SER A 169 -9.52 -5.71 -9.82
C SER A 169 -10.89 -5.32 -10.41
N PHE A 170 -11.97 -5.93 -9.92
CA PHE A 170 -13.34 -5.70 -10.40
C PHE A 170 -14.40 -5.96 -9.33
N LEU A 171 -15.59 -5.41 -9.58
CA LEU A 171 -16.80 -5.64 -8.81
C LEU A 171 -17.85 -6.35 -9.68
N LEU A 172 -18.79 -7.07 -9.06
CA LEU A 172 -19.85 -7.81 -9.75
C LEU A 172 -21.00 -6.89 -10.16
N CYS A 173 -21.31 -5.87 -9.34
CA CYS A 173 -22.28 -4.85 -9.70
C CYS A 173 -21.71 -3.96 -10.81
N PHE A 174 -22.30 -4.04 -12.01
CA PHE A 174 -21.87 -3.30 -13.21
C PHE A 174 -21.69 -1.79 -12.96
N TRP A 175 -22.54 -1.18 -12.12
CA TRP A 175 -22.46 0.25 -11.78
C TRP A 175 -21.26 0.58 -10.89
N HIS A 176 -21.03 -0.20 -9.83
CA HIS A 176 -19.84 -0.02 -8.98
C HIS A 176 -18.56 -0.36 -9.75
N ASN A 177 -18.58 -1.42 -10.56
CA ASN A 177 -17.45 -1.79 -11.41
C ASN A 177 -17.13 -0.69 -12.43
N ARG A 178 -18.13 -0.08 -13.09
CA ARG A 178 -17.93 1.08 -13.97
C ARG A 178 -17.30 2.28 -13.25
N LYS A 179 -17.60 2.49 -11.97
CA LYS A 179 -16.89 3.50 -11.15
C LYS A 179 -15.46 3.05 -10.85
N LEU A 180 -15.24 1.79 -10.48
CA LEU A 180 -13.92 1.26 -10.13
C LEU A 180 -12.94 1.28 -11.32
N GLN A 181 -13.37 0.88 -12.51
CA GLN A 181 -12.53 0.96 -13.70
C GLN A 181 -12.23 2.42 -14.09
N LYS A 182 -13.16 3.36 -13.86
CA LYS A 182 -12.88 4.80 -13.99
C LYS A 182 -11.88 5.30 -12.94
N TYR A 183 -11.99 4.86 -11.69
CA TYR A 183 -11.03 5.18 -10.64
C TYR A 183 -9.62 4.72 -11.05
N TYR A 184 -9.46 3.46 -11.48
CA TYR A 184 -8.18 2.93 -11.95
C TYR A 184 -7.61 3.72 -13.14
N GLU A 185 -8.44 4.07 -14.13
CA GLU A 185 -8.01 4.89 -15.26
C GLU A 185 -7.53 6.29 -14.85
N ARG A 186 -8.17 6.95 -13.86
CA ARG A 186 -7.74 8.27 -13.33
C ARG A 186 -6.34 8.24 -12.70
N VAL A 187 -5.92 7.10 -12.13
CA VAL A 187 -4.74 7.03 -11.24
C VAL A 187 -3.60 6.14 -11.76
N LYS A 188 -3.79 5.45 -12.89
CA LYS A 188 -2.82 4.48 -13.45
C LYS A 188 -1.43 5.07 -13.68
N GLU A 189 -1.37 6.32 -14.14
CA GLU A 189 -0.12 7.03 -14.47
C GLU A 189 0.84 7.08 -13.29
N GLN A 190 0.31 7.33 -12.10
CA GLN A 190 1.07 7.35 -10.86
C GLN A 190 1.57 5.94 -10.49
N GLN A 191 0.77 4.88 -10.72
CA GLN A 191 1.13 3.51 -10.35
C GLN A 191 2.18 2.92 -11.30
N PHE A 192 2.16 3.27 -12.58
CA PHE A 192 3.19 2.89 -13.56
C PHE A 192 4.49 3.70 -13.41
N SER A 193 4.44 4.84 -12.72
CA SER A 193 5.61 5.72 -12.49
C SER A 193 6.26 5.52 -11.11
N HIS A 194 5.51 5.02 -10.12
CA HIS A 194 5.98 4.78 -8.76
C HIS A 194 6.88 3.54 -8.68
N ARG A 195 8.17 3.72 -8.96
CA ARG A 195 9.21 2.68 -8.86
C ARG A 195 9.84 2.62 -7.48
N VAL A 196 10.21 1.42 -7.07
CA VAL A 196 10.94 1.12 -5.83
C VAL A 196 12.01 0.05 -6.08
N MET A 197 13.09 0.09 -5.33
CA MET A 197 14.05 -1.01 -5.24
C MET A 197 13.40 -2.22 -4.58
N LEU A 198 13.49 -3.39 -5.22
CA LEU A 198 13.05 -4.66 -4.66
C LEU A 198 14.28 -5.45 -4.22
N GLY A 199 14.63 -5.30 -2.94
CA GLY A 199 15.92 -5.76 -2.43
C GLY A 199 17.07 -5.00 -3.09
N GLU A 200 18.17 -5.69 -3.33
CA GLU A 200 19.35 -5.16 -4.05
C GLU A 200 19.30 -5.47 -5.56
N GLN A 201 18.33 -6.27 -5.99
CA GLN A 201 18.31 -6.88 -7.33
C GLN A 201 17.83 -5.95 -8.47
N GLY A 202 17.01 -4.94 -8.18
CA GLY A 202 16.55 -3.99 -9.20
C GLY A 202 15.21 -3.31 -8.89
N GLU A 203 14.75 -2.45 -9.80
CA GLU A 203 13.54 -1.63 -9.61
C GLU A 203 12.29 -2.17 -10.34
N ILE A 204 11.21 -2.39 -9.58
CA ILE A 204 9.85 -2.59 -10.11
C ILE A 204 8.97 -1.37 -9.81
N ALA A 205 7.88 -1.18 -10.57
CA ALA A 205 6.82 -0.27 -10.16
C ALA A 205 5.79 -1.01 -9.30
N ILE A 206 5.26 -0.34 -8.27
CA ILE A 206 4.27 -0.89 -7.34
C ILE A 206 3.17 0.13 -7.04
N PRO A 207 1.99 -0.29 -6.55
CA PRO A 207 0.97 0.60 -6.00
C PRO A 207 1.51 1.68 -5.04
N THR A 208 1.08 2.92 -5.27
CA THR A 208 1.20 4.02 -4.30
C THR A 208 0.33 3.74 -3.06
N ALA A 209 0.65 4.35 -1.92
CA ALA A 209 -0.02 4.05 -0.65
C ALA A 209 -1.54 4.29 -0.66
N GLU A 210 -2.02 5.42 -1.19
CA GLU A 210 -3.47 5.70 -1.34
C GLU A 210 -4.15 4.68 -2.26
N PHE A 211 -3.50 4.32 -3.37
CA PHE A 211 -4.04 3.31 -4.29
C PHE A 211 -4.14 1.94 -3.63
N ASN A 212 -3.08 1.51 -2.94
CA ASN A 212 -2.99 0.15 -2.41
C ASN A 212 -4.05 -0.09 -1.33
N LEU A 213 -4.44 0.94 -0.56
CA LEU A 213 -5.58 0.86 0.37
C LEU A 213 -6.89 0.47 -0.33
N ILE A 214 -7.24 1.19 -1.41
CA ILE A 214 -8.49 0.96 -2.16
C ILE A 214 -8.41 -0.36 -2.92
N PHE A 215 -7.29 -0.60 -3.61
CA PHE A 215 -7.08 -1.80 -4.41
C PHE A 215 -7.13 -3.08 -3.56
N GLN A 216 -6.42 -3.14 -2.43
CA GLN A 216 -6.44 -4.32 -1.57
C GLN A 216 -7.81 -4.54 -0.91
N LEU A 217 -8.55 -3.48 -0.56
CA LEU A 217 -9.95 -3.64 -0.16
C LEU A 217 -10.80 -4.24 -1.28
N THR A 218 -10.68 -3.76 -2.53
CA THR A 218 -11.42 -4.36 -3.65
C THR A 218 -11.06 -5.83 -3.84
N HIS A 219 -9.78 -6.18 -3.74
CA HIS A 219 -9.31 -7.55 -3.89
C HIS A 219 -9.85 -8.49 -2.78
N ILE A 220 -9.77 -8.10 -1.51
CA ILE A 220 -10.37 -8.89 -0.40
C ILE A 220 -11.89 -9.03 -0.61
N TYR A 221 -12.54 -7.98 -1.12
CA TYR A 221 -13.97 -7.99 -1.40
C TYR A 221 -14.33 -8.91 -2.58
N SER A 222 -13.56 -8.90 -3.67
CA SER A 222 -13.69 -9.87 -4.77
C SER A 222 -13.53 -11.30 -4.24
N HIS A 223 -12.60 -11.55 -3.32
CA HIS A 223 -12.45 -12.88 -2.69
C HIS A 223 -13.64 -13.25 -1.81
N LEU A 224 -14.18 -12.34 -0.99
CA LEU A 224 -15.42 -12.58 -0.23
C LEU A 224 -16.60 -12.98 -1.15
N MET A 225 -16.70 -12.31 -2.30
CA MET A 225 -17.77 -12.55 -3.27
C MET A 225 -17.55 -13.79 -4.17
N ASN A 226 -16.36 -14.40 -4.20
CA ASN A 226 -16.06 -15.49 -5.14
C ASN A 226 -15.57 -16.80 -4.49
N GLU A 227 -14.71 -16.74 -3.46
CA GLU A 227 -13.93 -17.91 -3.00
C GLU A 227 -13.78 -18.03 -1.48
N GLY A 228 -13.89 -16.93 -0.74
CA GLY A 228 -13.57 -16.83 0.69
C GLY A 228 -12.25 -16.10 0.92
N ILE A 229 -12.15 -15.38 2.05
CA ILE A 229 -11.00 -14.53 2.37
C ILE A 229 -9.91 -15.38 3.05
N GLY A 230 -8.73 -15.44 2.44
CA GLY A 230 -7.54 -16.05 3.05
C GLY A 230 -6.86 -15.08 4.02
N LEU A 231 -6.43 -15.56 5.20
CA LEU A 231 -5.82 -14.74 6.26
C LEU A 231 -4.60 -13.92 5.80
N ARG A 232 -3.82 -14.44 4.82
CA ARG A 232 -2.72 -13.72 4.15
C ARG A 232 -3.16 -12.35 3.62
N GLN A 233 -4.39 -12.22 3.13
CA GLN A 233 -4.92 -10.99 2.55
C GLN A 233 -5.21 -9.93 3.63
N LEU A 234 -5.62 -10.37 4.83
CA LEU A 234 -5.80 -9.49 5.99
C LEU A 234 -4.46 -9.04 6.58
N VAL A 235 -3.46 -9.94 6.63
CA VAL A 235 -2.09 -9.60 7.08
C VAL A 235 -1.40 -8.68 6.08
N ASP A 236 -1.52 -8.91 4.78
CA ASP A 236 -1.09 -7.98 3.73
C ASP A 236 -1.71 -6.59 3.99
N TYR A 237 -3.03 -6.52 4.18
CA TYR A 237 -3.73 -5.26 4.35
C TYR A 237 -3.40 -4.52 5.66
N TYR A 238 -3.14 -5.26 6.75
CA TYR A 238 -2.58 -4.72 7.98
C TYR A 238 -1.26 -3.96 7.72
N TYR A 239 -0.36 -4.54 6.92
CA TYR A 239 0.91 -3.89 6.59
C TYR A 239 0.76 -2.74 5.59
N VAL A 240 -0.19 -2.81 4.63
CA VAL A 240 -0.54 -1.68 3.75
C VAL A 240 -1.05 -0.47 4.55
N LEU A 241 -1.90 -0.68 5.54
CA LEU A 241 -2.34 0.37 6.47
C LEU A 241 -1.16 0.95 7.25
N CYS A 242 -0.30 0.10 7.81
CA CYS A 242 0.89 0.57 8.53
C CYS A 242 1.83 1.36 7.63
N ASP A 243 2.01 0.96 6.37
CA ASP A 243 2.88 1.65 5.42
C ASP A 243 2.34 3.01 4.99
N PHE A 244 1.03 3.12 4.74
CA PHE A 244 0.36 4.40 4.48
C PHE A 244 0.71 5.44 5.56
N TYR A 245 0.54 5.11 6.84
CA TYR A 245 0.89 6.04 7.93
C TYR A 245 2.40 6.31 8.02
N LYS A 246 3.28 5.33 7.72
CA LYS A 246 4.75 5.59 7.63
C LYS A 246 5.07 6.63 6.54
N VAL A 247 4.41 6.58 5.38
CA VAL A 247 4.67 7.49 4.25
C VAL A 247 4.36 8.94 4.64
N TYR A 248 3.15 9.21 5.16
CA TYR A 248 2.76 10.57 5.55
C TYR A 248 3.42 11.07 6.85
N GLN A 249 4.02 10.19 7.65
CA GLN A 249 4.91 10.54 8.78
C GLN A 249 6.37 10.78 8.36
N LYS A 250 6.77 10.39 7.14
CA LYS A 250 8.10 10.64 6.57
C LYS A 250 8.11 11.89 5.69
N SER A 251 7.09 12.11 4.87
CA SER A 251 7.02 13.25 3.93
C SER A 251 7.14 14.62 4.62
N SER A 252 6.62 14.75 5.84
CA SER A 252 6.75 15.93 6.69
C SER A 252 8.18 16.21 7.18
N LYS A 253 9.03 15.19 7.26
CA LYS A 253 10.43 15.30 7.70
C LYS A 253 11.41 15.58 6.55
N THR A 254 10.93 15.47 5.31
CA THR A 254 11.76 15.64 4.09
C THR A 254 11.65 17.01 3.45
N HIS A 255 10.91 17.96 4.04
CA HIS A 255 11.10 19.38 3.73
C HIS A 255 12.36 19.88 4.45
N PRO A 256 13.42 20.31 3.72
CA PRO A 256 14.61 20.82 4.37
C PRO A 256 14.34 22.19 5.00
N SER A 257 14.45 22.27 6.32
CA SER A 257 14.60 23.55 7.01
C SER A 257 15.82 24.28 6.43
N SER A 258 15.58 25.51 5.95
CA SER A 258 16.49 26.51 5.37
C SER A 258 17.98 26.19 5.24
N LEU A 259 18.58 26.57 4.10
CA LEU A 259 20.03 26.65 3.95
C LEU A 259 20.64 27.43 5.12
N THR A 260 21.45 26.76 5.95
CA THR A 260 22.40 27.43 6.83
C THR A 260 23.51 28.04 5.96
N LEU A 261 23.25 29.26 5.48
CA LEU A 261 24.26 30.14 4.91
C LEU A 261 25.49 30.19 5.84
N LYS A 262 26.68 30.18 5.25
CA LYS A 262 27.95 30.23 6.00
C LYS A 262 28.08 31.53 6.78
N GLY A 263 27.66 31.54 8.04
CA GLY A 263 28.05 32.55 9.01
C GLY A 263 29.55 32.40 9.30
N GLY A 264 30.38 33.22 8.66
CA GLY A 264 31.82 33.18 8.83
C GLY A 264 32.24 33.67 10.23
N SER A 265 32.96 32.85 10.97
CA SER A 265 33.50 33.22 12.29
C SER A 265 34.42 34.44 12.18
N THR A 266 33.96 35.58 12.67
CA THR A 266 34.77 36.79 12.89
C THR A 266 34.89 37.04 14.38
N ALA A 267 35.81 36.30 15.02
CA ALA A 267 36.13 36.50 16.42
C ALA A 267 36.96 37.77 16.59
N PHE A 268 36.30 38.90 16.92
CA PHE A 268 36.98 40.14 17.29
C PHE A 268 37.51 40.06 18.72
N PRO A 269 38.83 40.17 18.95
CA PRO A 269 39.38 40.34 20.30
C PRO A 269 39.08 41.76 20.82
N LYS A 270 39.02 41.92 22.15
CA LYS A 270 38.88 43.24 22.79
C LYS A 270 40.16 44.09 22.65
N PRO A 271 40.03 45.43 22.62
CA PRO A 271 41.16 46.33 22.40
C PRO A 271 42.04 46.51 23.65
N LEU A 272 43.33 46.80 23.40
CA LEU A 272 44.28 47.39 24.34
C LEU A 272 44.98 48.59 23.66
N SER A 273 45.48 49.52 24.47
CA SER A 273 45.83 50.88 24.02
C SER A 273 47.16 50.97 23.24
N PRO A 274 47.33 51.97 22.35
CA PRO A 274 48.54 52.11 21.51
C PRO A 274 49.69 52.82 22.23
N GLN A 275 50.93 52.40 21.95
CA GLN A 275 52.15 53.12 22.30
C GLN A 275 53.32 52.70 21.37
N GLY A 276 54.14 53.65 20.90
CA GLY A 276 55.48 53.37 20.35
C GLY A 276 55.66 53.27 18.83
N THR A 277 55.76 54.42 18.16
CA THR A 277 56.84 54.81 17.21
C THR A 277 57.50 53.82 16.22
N GLY A 278 57.46 54.18 14.92
CA GLY A 278 58.51 53.89 13.92
C GLY A 278 58.30 52.67 12.99
N ASP A 279 58.81 52.63 11.76
CA ASP A 279 59.31 53.74 10.91
C ASP A 279 59.29 53.38 9.39
N VAL A 280 59.48 54.40 8.54
CA VAL A 280 59.77 54.43 7.08
C VAL A 280 59.94 53.08 6.31
N THR A 281 59.07 52.84 5.31
CA THR A 281 59.43 52.86 3.86
C THR A 281 58.20 52.88 2.93
N ALA A 282 58.39 53.05 1.61
CA ALA A 282 57.33 53.36 0.63
C ALA A 282 57.32 52.37 -0.60
N PRO A 283 56.77 52.66 -1.81
CA PRO A 283 55.81 51.77 -2.50
C PRO A 283 56.39 51.31 -3.90
N PRO A 284 55.73 51.29 -5.10
CA PRO A 284 54.32 51.39 -5.53
C PRO A 284 53.91 50.49 -6.76
N ARG A 285 52.76 50.80 -7.41
CA ARG A 285 52.34 50.45 -8.82
C ARG A 285 51.85 48.98 -9.05
N ARG A 286 51.03 48.60 -10.05
CA ARG A 286 50.15 49.23 -11.10
C ARG A 286 49.24 48.10 -11.71
N SER A 287 48.22 48.29 -12.56
CA SER A 287 47.41 49.46 -13.01
C SER A 287 46.08 49.01 -13.68
N GLU A 288 45.09 49.92 -13.63
CA GLU A 288 43.93 50.11 -14.52
C GLU A 288 44.29 50.37 -16.03
N PRO A 289 43.35 50.63 -16.99
CA PRO A 289 41.88 50.41 -17.03
C PRO A 289 41.28 49.97 -18.41
N LEU A 290 39.93 49.88 -18.45
CA LEU A 290 38.99 50.33 -19.52
C LEU A 290 39.00 49.74 -20.96
N ARG A 291 37.80 49.30 -21.37
CA ARG A 291 37.19 49.68 -22.67
C ARG A 291 35.65 49.79 -22.55
N SER A 292 34.95 50.13 -23.63
CA SER A 292 33.63 50.81 -23.58
C SER A 292 32.87 50.78 -24.92
N LYS A 293 31.60 51.26 -24.92
CA LYS A 293 30.72 51.64 -26.06
C LYS A 293 29.91 50.51 -26.73
N ASP A 294 28.73 50.72 -27.36
CA ASP A 294 27.69 51.78 -27.31
C ASP A 294 26.42 51.26 -28.06
N GLY A 295 25.20 51.77 -27.80
CA GLY A 295 24.07 51.65 -28.76
C GLY A 295 22.63 51.58 -28.21
N GLY A 296 21.72 52.39 -28.79
CA GLY A 296 20.25 52.32 -28.69
C GLY A 296 19.64 52.81 -30.03
N PRO A 297 18.46 53.47 -30.12
CA PRO A 297 17.33 53.61 -29.17
C PRO A 297 15.91 53.55 -29.84
N LYS A 298 14.81 53.69 -29.05
CA LYS A 298 13.48 54.31 -29.33
C LYS A 298 12.51 53.99 -28.16
N ARG A 299 11.98 54.95 -27.38
CA ARG A 299 10.76 55.79 -27.55
C ARG A 299 9.44 54.97 -27.67
N SER A 300 8.33 55.29 -27.00
CA SER A 300 7.85 56.58 -26.41
C SER A 300 6.85 56.45 -25.22
N SER A 301 6.67 57.53 -24.44
CA SER A 301 5.61 57.75 -23.42
C SER A 301 4.66 58.90 -23.84
N PRO A 302 3.48 59.09 -23.21
CA PRO A 302 3.27 60.03 -22.08
C PRO A 302 2.59 59.35 -20.85
N ASP A 303 2.72 59.77 -19.58
CA ASP A 303 2.20 60.97 -18.86
C ASP A 303 0.66 61.08 -18.82
N SER A 304 -0.03 61.37 -17.71
CA SER A 304 0.30 61.52 -16.25
C SER A 304 -1.04 61.36 -15.45
N ALA A 305 -1.22 61.43 -14.11
CA ALA A 305 -0.46 61.73 -12.87
C ALA A 305 -1.10 60.90 -11.70
N GLY A 306 -0.88 61.04 -10.38
CA GLY A 306 0.02 61.87 -9.55
C GLY A 306 -0.70 62.87 -8.59
N TRP A 307 -0.96 62.50 -7.32
CA TRP A 307 -1.35 63.34 -6.15
C TRP A 307 -0.75 62.73 -4.85
N ASP A 308 -0.75 63.44 -3.71
CA ASP A 308 0.28 63.28 -2.65
C ASP A 308 -0.23 62.95 -1.21
N ARG A 309 0.65 62.33 -0.40
CA ARG A 309 0.69 62.01 1.05
C ARG A 309 -0.52 62.31 1.97
N ARG A 310 -0.85 61.35 2.87
CA ARG A 310 -0.43 61.37 4.31
C ARG A 310 -0.76 60.08 5.11
N ASP A 311 0.25 59.62 5.85
CA ASP A 311 0.30 59.08 7.22
C ASP A 311 -0.88 58.30 7.84
N ALA A 312 -0.64 57.02 8.16
CA ALA A 312 -1.26 56.28 9.27
C ALA A 312 -0.27 55.22 9.81
N ILE A 313 -0.36 54.87 11.10
CA ILE A 313 0.63 54.06 11.83
C ILE A 313 -0.02 52.78 12.39
N GLY A 314 0.72 51.66 12.35
CA GLY A 314 0.33 50.37 12.93
C GLY A 314 -0.14 49.36 11.87
N ASP A 315 0.11 48.05 12.01
CA ASP A 315 0.80 47.34 13.08
C ASP A 315 1.69 46.21 12.51
N MET A 316 2.84 45.94 13.14
CA MET A 316 3.90 45.10 12.59
C MET A 316 4.02 43.76 13.33
N THR A 317 2.92 43.00 13.39
CA THR A 317 2.91 41.64 13.93
C THR A 317 3.48 40.64 12.91
N SER A 318 4.81 40.60 12.78
CA SER A 318 5.52 39.56 12.02
C SER A 318 5.46 38.22 12.76
N ALA A 319 4.28 37.60 12.79
CA ALA A 319 4.09 36.26 13.29
C ALA A 319 4.78 35.25 12.35
N THR A 320 6.07 35.01 12.60
CA THR A 320 6.82 33.90 12.00
C THR A 320 6.26 32.59 12.56
N ALA A 321 5.14 32.14 12.00
CA ALA A 321 4.53 30.86 12.32
C ALA A 321 5.48 29.75 11.87
N SER A 322 6.32 29.28 12.80
CA SER A 322 7.04 28.02 12.70
C SER A 322 6.03 26.87 12.81
N THR A 323 5.21 26.69 11.77
CA THR A 323 4.21 25.62 11.69
C THR A 323 4.89 24.30 11.92
N ASP A 324 4.45 23.54 12.92
CA ASP A 324 5.22 22.39 13.36
C ASP A 324 5.21 21.30 12.27
N SER A 325 6.35 20.63 12.10
CA SER A 325 6.50 19.49 11.18
C SER A 325 5.47 18.39 11.49
N SER A 326 5.08 18.27 12.76
CA SER A 326 4.02 17.38 13.25
C SER A 326 2.63 17.76 12.68
N GLU A 327 2.27 19.05 12.74
CA GLU A 327 1.00 19.55 12.20
C GLU A 327 0.94 19.37 10.68
N THR A 328 2.04 19.66 9.98
CA THR A 328 2.14 19.45 8.53
C THR A 328 1.98 17.97 8.16
N ALA A 329 2.53 17.04 8.96
CA ALA A 329 2.33 15.60 8.79
C ALA A 329 0.85 15.20 8.95
N ALA A 330 0.22 15.64 10.04
CA ALA A 330 -1.18 15.36 10.36
C ALA A 330 -2.14 15.92 9.29
N ARG A 331 -1.88 17.13 8.80
CA ARG A 331 -2.66 17.76 7.72
C ARG A 331 -2.50 17.00 6.41
N SER A 332 -1.28 16.59 6.06
CA SER A 332 -1.02 15.80 4.84
C SER A 332 -1.74 14.45 4.88
N SER A 333 -1.60 13.69 5.97
CA SER A 333 -2.25 12.39 6.15
C SER A 333 -3.78 12.51 6.19
N SER A 334 -4.34 13.54 6.84
CA SER A 334 -5.78 13.81 6.82
C SER A 334 -6.30 13.94 5.39
N THR A 335 -5.70 14.80 4.54
CA THR A 335 -6.20 14.97 3.17
C THR A 335 -6.11 13.70 2.32
N ALA A 336 -5.13 12.82 2.59
CA ALA A 336 -5.01 11.51 1.94
C ALA A 336 -6.09 10.54 2.41
N ILE A 337 -6.38 10.52 3.72
CA ILE A 337 -7.51 9.78 4.29
C ILE A 337 -8.83 10.29 3.70
N ASP A 338 -9.05 11.61 3.60
CA ASP A 338 -10.26 12.21 3.04
C ASP A 338 -10.50 11.80 1.58
N ARG A 339 -9.43 11.75 0.76
CA ARG A 339 -9.48 11.21 -0.61
C ARG A 339 -9.88 9.73 -0.63
N VAL A 340 -9.19 8.88 0.15
CA VAL A 340 -9.50 7.44 0.24
C VAL A 340 -10.93 7.21 0.75
N GLN A 341 -11.38 7.96 1.75
CA GLN A 341 -12.74 7.90 2.28
C GLN A 341 -13.80 8.29 1.24
N LYS A 342 -13.53 9.30 0.41
CA LYS A 342 -14.42 9.71 -0.69
C LYS A 342 -14.55 8.59 -1.72
N GLU A 343 -13.45 8.02 -2.19
CA GLU A 343 -13.46 6.92 -3.15
C GLU A 343 -14.19 5.68 -2.57
N LEU A 344 -13.95 5.32 -1.30
CA LEU A 344 -14.66 4.23 -0.63
C LEU A 344 -16.18 4.46 -0.52
N LYS A 345 -16.65 5.72 -0.43
CA LYS A 345 -18.08 6.08 -0.51
C LYS A 345 -18.59 5.97 -1.95
N GLU A 346 -17.87 6.53 -2.93
CA GLU A 346 -18.27 6.50 -4.35
C GLU A 346 -18.36 5.05 -4.89
N LEU A 347 -17.42 4.19 -4.52
CA LEU A 347 -17.33 2.78 -4.92
C LEU A 347 -18.30 1.85 -4.16
N GLY A 348 -19.03 2.34 -3.15
CA GLY A 348 -19.93 1.54 -2.31
C GLY A 348 -19.24 0.68 -1.24
N LEU A 349 -17.91 0.74 -1.14
CA LEU A 349 -17.07 -0.08 -0.27
C LEU A 349 -17.10 0.34 1.21
N TRP A 350 -17.59 1.53 1.54
CA TRP A 350 -17.57 2.12 2.89
C TRP A 350 -17.93 1.15 4.04
N LYS A 351 -19.03 0.38 3.90
CA LYS A 351 -19.47 -0.56 4.94
C LYS A 351 -18.57 -1.80 5.03
N PHE A 352 -18.02 -2.25 3.91
CA PHE A 352 -17.03 -3.33 3.88
C PHE A 352 -15.71 -2.89 4.50
N ALA A 353 -15.22 -1.70 4.15
CA ALA A 353 -14.04 -1.09 4.73
C ALA A 353 -14.17 -0.95 6.26
N GLY A 354 -15.32 -0.47 6.77
CA GLY A 354 -15.58 -0.43 8.22
C GLY A 354 -15.59 -1.82 8.88
N GLY A 355 -16.09 -2.85 8.18
CA GLY A 355 -16.00 -4.24 8.64
C GLY A 355 -14.55 -4.74 8.72
N ILE A 356 -13.71 -4.38 7.75
CA ILE A 356 -12.27 -4.69 7.79
C ILE A 356 -11.57 -3.89 8.89
N MET A 357 -11.90 -2.60 9.11
CA MET A 357 -11.34 -1.80 10.21
C MET A 357 -11.66 -2.40 11.59
N TYR A 358 -12.88 -2.90 11.80
CA TYR A 358 -13.23 -3.65 13.01
C TYR A 358 -12.33 -4.89 13.19
N ILE A 359 -12.04 -5.64 12.12
CA ILE A 359 -11.13 -6.79 12.18
C ILE A 359 -9.69 -6.35 12.48
N MET A 360 -9.21 -5.27 11.85
CA MET A 360 -7.89 -4.71 12.12
C MET A 360 -7.73 -4.29 13.59
N GLN A 361 -8.75 -3.66 14.17
CA GLN A 361 -8.77 -3.25 15.57
C GLN A 361 -8.88 -4.46 16.53
N GLU A 362 -9.96 -5.22 16.45
CA GLU A 362 -10.31 -6.26 17.44
C GLU A 362 -9.48 -7.55 17.33
N VAL A 363 -8.97 -7.87 16.14
CA VAL A 363 -8.25 -9.13 15.88
C VAL A 363 -6.75 -8.90 15.70
N PHE A 364 -6.35 -7.82 15.04
CA PHE A 364 -4.94 -7.48 14.81
C PHE A 364 -4.39 -6.42 15.79
N GLY A 365 -5.21 -5.85 16.69
CA GLY A 365 -4.76 -4.89 17.69
C GLY A 365 -4.46 -3.48 17.15
N MET A 366 -4.95 -3.14 15.95
CA MET A 366 -4.64 -1.86 15.32
C MET A 366 -5.24 -0.68 16.13
N PRO A 367 -4.44 0.33 16.53
CA PRO A 367 -4.94 1.48 17.26
C PRO A 367 -5.89 2.31 16.39
N ALA A 368 -6.88 2.93 17.02
CA ALA A 368 -7.92 3.70 16.34
C ALA A 368 -7.36 4.81 15.43
N SER A 369 -6.21 5.39 15.78
CA SER A 369 -5.48 6.41 15.00
C SER A 369 -4.89 5.91 13.68
N ARG A 370 -4.93 4.61 13.39
CA ARG A 370 -4.55 4.02 12.09
C ARG A 370 -5.74 3.50 11.27
N LEU A 371 -6.98 3.65 11.74
CA LEU A 371 -8.16 3.22 11.00
C LEU A 371 -8.56 4.28 9.96
N ILE A 372 -8.64 3.89 8.68
CA ILE A 372 -8.98 4.81 7.58
C ILE A 372 -10.47 5.18 7.53
N VAL A 373 -11.33 4.41 8.20
CA VAL A 373 -12.77 4.66 8.38
C VAL A 373 -13.20 4.17 9.77
N PRO A 374 -14.34 4.65 10.32
CA PRO A 374 -14.85 4.11 11.58
C PRO A 374 -15.13 2.59 11.51
N PRO A 375 -14.81 1.82 12.56
CA PRO A 375 -15.07 0.39 12.61
C PRO A 375 -16.58 0.09 12.57
N ASN A 376 -16.97 -0.99 11.89
CA ASN A 376 -18.35 -1.43 11.79
C ASN A 376 -18.49 -2.86 12.31
N GLU A 377 -18.80 -3.00 13.61
CA GLU A 377 -18.95 -4.29 14.30
C GLU A 377 -19.87 -5.27 13.55
N LYS A 378 -21.03 -4.81 13.08
CA LYS A 378 -22.01 -5.65 12.39
C LYS A 378 -21.45 -6.27 11.11
N TYR A 379 -20.71 -5.50 10.32
CA TYR A 379 -20.06 -6.00 9.10
C TYR A 379 -18.77 -6.78 9.42
N GLY A 380 -18.00 -6.33 10.41
CA GLY A 380 -16.74 -6.96 10.81
C GLY A 380 -16.94 -8.35 11.42
N LYS A 381 -17.94 -8.55 12.29
CA LYS A 381 -18.31 -9.87 12.81
C LYS A 381 -18.77 -10.82 11.69
N PHE A 382 -19.50 -10.32 10.69
CA PHE A 382 -19.90 -11.13 9.53
C PHE A 382 -18.70 -11.52 8.66
N VAL A 383 -17.86 -10.56 8.27
CA VAL A 383 -16.68 -10.82 7.44
C VAL A 383 -15.67 -11.73 8.16
N LEU A 384 -15.47 -11.55 9.47
CA LEU A 384 -14.64 -12.43 10.30
C LEU A 384 -15.21 -13.85 10.34
N ASN A 385 -16.53 -14.01 10.41
CA ASN A 385 -17.16 -15.33 10.34
C ASN A 385 -16.91 -16.00 8.98
N GLU A 386 -16.99 -15.27 7.87
CA GLU A 386 -16.65 -15.85 6.56
C GLU A 386 -15.17 -16.21 6.43
N VAL A 387 -14.24 -15.43 7.00
CA VAL A 387 -12.81 -15.77 7.08
C VAL A 387 -12.61 -17.07 7.89
N LEU A 388 -13.25 -17.17 9.04
CA LEU A 388 -13.09 -18.31 9.96
C LEU A 388 -13.74 -19.59 9.43
N GLU A 389 -14.89 -19.51 8.77
CA GLU A 389 -15.59 -20.66 8.18
C GLU A 389 -14.94 -21.11 6.87
N ALA A 390 -14.70 -20.20 5.92
CA ALA A 390 -14.13 -20.55 4.62
C ALA A 390 -12.67 -21.01 4.74
N GLY A 391 -11.92 -20.45 5.69
CA GLY A 391 -10.51 -20.75 5.89
C GLY A 391 -9.66 -20.36 4.68
N ASN A 392 -8.84 -21.29 4.18
CA ASN A 392 -7.96 -21.04 3.04
C ASN A 392 -8.74 -21.09 1.72
N PHE A 393 -9.39 -19.99 1.31
CA PHE A 393 -10.17 -19.89 0.06
C PHE A 393 -11.24 -20.98 -0.09
N GLY A 394 -12.08 -21.14 0.94
CA GLY A 394 -13.21 -22.08 0.94
C GLY A 394 -12.84 -23.57 1.03
N ARG A 395 -11.55 -23.93 0.98
CA ARG A 395 -11.05 -25.33 0.98
C ARG A 395 -11.46 -26.15 2.19
N HIS A 396 -11.85 -25.51 3.29
CA HIS A 396 -12.26 -26.16 4.54
C HIS A 396 -13.68 -25.75 5.00
N ASP A 397 -14.47 -25.13 4.11
CA ASP A 397 -15.81 -24.65 4.46
C ASP A 397 -16.80 -25.82 4.61
N ALA A 398 -17.20 -26.12 5.85
CA ALA A 398 -18.18 -27.17 6.19
C ALA A 398 -19.62 -26.87 5.72
N ARG A 399 -19.83 -25.70 5.11
CA ARG A 399 -21.09 -25.26 4.48
C ARG A 399 -21.11 -25.59 2.98
N ASN A 400 -20.02 -26.15 2.42
CA ASN A 400 -19.97 -26.72 1.07
C ASN A 400 -20.70 -28.05 1.00
N ARG A 401 -22.00 -28.02 0.63
CA ARG A 401 -22.91 -29.18 0.80
C ARG A 401 -23.49 -29.75 -0.50
N PHE A 402 -23.44 -29.02 -1.62
CA PHE A 402 -24.04 -29.48 -2.89
C PHE A 402 -23.13 -30.39 -3.75
N GLY A 403 -22.02 -30.88 -3.20
CA GLY A 403 -21.07 -31.76 -3.90
C GLY A 403 -20.17 -31.05 -4.92
N ARG A 404 -19.39 -31.84 -5.67
CA ARG A 404 -18.36 -31.36 -6.64
C ARG A 404 -18.83 -31.35 -8.11
N SER A 405 -20.13 -31.52 -8.37
CA SER A 405 -20.66 -31.45 -9.74
C SER A 405 -20.78 -30.00 -10.21
N GLN A 406 -20.84 -29.77 -11.53
CA GLN A 406 -21.01 -28.41 -12.08
C GLN A 406 -22.31 -27.75 -11.61
N LEU A 407 -23.37 -28.54 -11.41
CA LEU A 407 -24.61 -28.07 -10.79
C LEU A 407 -24.40 -27.73 -9.30
N GLY A 408 -23.71 -28.61 -8.56
CA GLY A 408 -23.38 -28.41 -7.15
C GLY A 408 -22.57 -27.13 -6.89
N HIS A 409 -21.53 -26.88 -7.69
CA HIS A 409 -20.75 -25.65 -7.62
C HIS A 409 -21.57 -24.39 -7.94
N ASN A 410 -22.58 -24.46 -8.81
CA ASN A 410 -23.50 -23.34 -9.05
C ASN A 410 -24.47 -23.13 -7.88
N LEU A 411 -25.05 -24.21 -7.31
CA LEU A 411 -25.93 -24.14 -6.15
C LEU A 411 -25.21 -23.60 -4.90
N GLN A 412 -23.94 -23.99 -4.69
CA GLN A 412 -23.12 -23.49 -3.60
C GLN A 412 -22.85 -21.98 -3.70
N ARG A 413 -22.67 -21.45 -4.92
CA ARG A 413 -22.56 -20.00 -5.16
C ARG A 413 -23.86 -19.29 -4.82
N ILE A 414 -24.99 -19.75 -5.36
CA ILE A 414 -26.32 -19.18 -5.07
C ILE A 414 -26.60 -19.16 -3.55
N TYR A 415 -26.28 -20.25 -2.85
CA TYR A 415 -26.42 -20.32 -1.39
C TYR A 415 -25.52 -19.31 -0.65
N ARG A 416 -24.25 -19.16 -1.04
CA ARG A 416 -23.36 -18.11 -0.52
C ARG A 416 -23.93 -16.72 -0.81
N ASP A 417 -24.39 -16.47 -2.03
CA ASP A 417 -24.84 -15.15 -2.47
C ASP A 417 -26.11 -14.73 -1.72
N ILE A 418 -27.05 -15.64 -1.47
CA ILE A 418 -28.21 -15.43 -0.59
C ILE A 418 -27.78 -14.97 0.83
N ARG A 419 -26.72 -15.57 1.40
CA ARG A 419 -26.17 -15.13 2.70
C ARG A 419 -25.53 -13.75 2.61
N LEU A 420 -24.87 -13.44 1.50
CA LEU A 420 -24.21 -12.14 1.25
C LEU A 420 -25.22 -11.01 0.98
N VAL A 421 -26.40 -11.26 0.39
CA VAL A 421 -27.42 -10.22 0.09
C VAL A 421 -27.75 -9.33 1.30
N LYS A 422 -27.77 -9.89 2.52
CA LYS A 422 -28.08 -9.14 3.76
C LYS A 422 -27.07 -8.04 4.11
N PHE A 423 -25.85 -8.10 3.56
CA PHE A 423 -24.76 -7.15 3.80
C PHE A 423 -24.29 -6.45 2.51
N PHE A 424 -24.32 -7.17 1.38
CA PHE A 424 -23.68 -6.79 0.12
C PHE A 424 -24.66 -6.96 -1.07
N SER A 425 -25.91 -6.56 -0.87
CA SER A 425 -27.03 -6.74 -1.81
C SER A 425 -26.70 -6.42 -3.27
N ALA A 426 -26.06 -5.27 -3.54
CA ALA A 426 -25.73 -4.85 -4.90
C ALA A 426 -24.77 -5.81 -5.63
N GLU A 427 -23.78 -6.39 -4.94
CA GLU A 427 -22.85 -7.36 -5.55
C GLU A 427 -23.50 -8.74 -5.65
N ALA A 428 -24.15 -9.19 -4.57
CA ALA A 428 -24.75 -10.53 -4.50
C ALA A 428 -25.92 -10.72 -5.48
N LEU A 429 -26.75 -9.69 -5.68
CA LEU A 429 -27.81 -9.70 -6.71
C LEU A 429 -27.24 -9.58 -8.14
N CYS A 430 -26.02 -9.07 -8.29
CA CYS A 430 -25.36 -8.97 -9.59
C CYS A 430 -24.50 -10.18 -9.97
N GLU A 431 -24.12 -11.09 -9.06
CA GLU A 431 -23.33 -12.30 -9.41
C GLU A 431 -23.95 -13.08 -10.58
N PRO A 432 -25.26 -13.42 -10.58
CA PRO A 432 -25.81 -14.27 -11.63
C PRO A 432 -25.82 -13.56 -12.99
N LEU A 433 -26.05 -12.25 -12.99
CA LEU A 433 -26.03 -11.40 -14.18
C LEU A 433 -24.59 -11.23 -14.71
N PHE A 434 -23.64 -10.95 -13.83
CA PHE A 434 -22.22 -10.83 -14.17
C PHE A 434 -21.64 -12.15 -14.68
N ARG A 435 -21.95 -13.28 -14.03
CA ARG A 435 -21.53 -14.63 -14.43
C ARG A 435 -22.09 -15.01 -15.80
N THR A 436 -23.37 -14.69 -16.06
CA THR A 436 -24.02 -14.91 -17.38
C THR A 436 -23.37 -14.04 -18.47
N TRP A 437 -23.22 -12.74 -18.21
CA TRP A 437 -22.53 -11.81 -19.11
C TRP A 437 -21.07 -12.24 -19.39
N HIS A 438 -20.33 -12.65 -18.35
CA HIS A 438 -18.93 -13.09 -18.47
C HIS A 438 -18.77 -14.44 -19.18
N PHE A 439 -19.81 -15.29 -19.20
CA PHE A 439 -19.85 -16.47 -20.08
C PHE A 439 -19.86 -16.05 -21.55
N PHE A 440 -20.79 -15.17 -21.96
CA PHE A 440 -20.83 -14.65 -23.34
C PHE A 440 -19.60 -13.82 -23.70
N TRP A 441 -19.04 -13.05 -22.76
CA TRP A 441 -17.76 -12.36 -22.93
C TRP A 441 -16.64 -13.35 -23.27
N ARG A 442 -16.48 -14.44 -22.50
CA ARG A 442 -15.46 -15.47 -22.78
C ARG A 442 -15.68 -16.20 -24.09
N LEU A 443 -16.92 -16.36 -24.57
CA LEU A 443 -17.18 -16.88 -25.92
C LEU A 443 -16.71 -15.90 -27.01
N LYS A 444 -16.95 -14.59 -26.82
CA LYS A 444 -16.46 -13.54 -27.74
C LYS A 444 -14.93 -13.44 -27.76
N TYR A 445 -14.29 -13.61 -26.61
CA TYR A 445 -12.82 -13.59 -26.43
C TYR A 445 -12.19 -15.00 -26.42
N LYS A 446 -12.85 -16.00 -27.02
CA LYS A 446 -12.31 -17.36 -27.21
C LYS A 446 -11.61 -17.59 -28.55
N LYS A 447 -11.75 -16.64 -29.47
CA LYS A 447 -10.99 -16.55 -30.72
C LYS A 447 -9.67 -15.80 -30.49
#